data_AF-A0A2H0BFM3-F1
#
_entry.id   AF-A0A2H0BFM3-F1
#
_cell.length_a   1.000
_cell.length_b   1.000
_cell.length_c   1.000
_cell.angle_alpha   90.00
_cell.angle_beta   90.00
_cell.angle_gamma   90.00
#
_symmetry.space_group_name_H-M   'P 1'
#
loop_
_entity.id
_entity.type
_entity.pdbx_description
1 polymer ?
#
loop_
_entity_poly.entity_id
_entity_poly.type
_entity_poly.pdbx_seq_one_letter_code
_entity_poly.pdbx_strand_id
1 'polypeptide(L)'
;MTQFSSYSIKCACGNIVDLDLFESVNVTVHAELITRINTRSINSYKCGKCGAESELAYHFLYVDMEKGYWIWVFPEGERENKAQIEEQFIESNELSKQLPKLHQSQLIIVFGYDELFEILANN
;
A
#
# COMPACT_ATOMS: atom_id res chain seq x y z
N MET A 1 3.44 -4.87 -11.20
CA MET A 1 2.24 -5.72 -11.34
C MET A 1 1.29 -5.31 -10.23
N THR A 2 0.06 -4.92 -10.55
CA THR A 2 -0.95 -4.60 -9.54
C THR A 2 -1.59 -5.91 -9.06
N GLN A 3 -1.73 -6.06 -7.74
CA GLN A 3 -2.27 -7.27 -7.11
C GLN A 3 -3.29 -6.90 -6.04
N PHE A 4 -4.30 -7.76 -5.90
CA PHE A 4 -5.37 -7.60 -4.92
C PHE A 4 -5.81 -8.96 -4.38
N SER A 5 -6.33 -8.93 -3.15
CA SER A 5 -6.94 -10.07 -2.48
C SER A 5 -8.35 -9.71 -2.04
N SER A 6 -9.28 -10.66 -2.15
CA SER A 6 -10.67 -10.46 -1.79
C SER A 6 -10.90 -10.70 -0.29
N TYR A 7 -11.62 -9.78 0.34
CA TYR A 7 -11.93 -9.80 1.76
C TYR A 7 -13.41 -9.51 2.01
N SER A 8 -13.93 -10.07 3.10
CA SER A 8 -15.25 -9.74 3.62
C SER A 8 -15.09 -9.08 4.99
N ILE A 9 -15.57 -7.84 5.12
CA ILE A 9 -15.54 -7.10 6.39
C ILE A 9 -16.94 -6.84 6.89
N LYS A 10 -17.08 -6.76 8.22
CA LYS A 10 -18.35 -6.38 8.85
C LYS A 10 -18.35 -4.90 9.15
N CYS A 11 -19.25 -4.16 8.51
CA CYS A 11 -19.49 -2.75 8.83
C CYS A 11 -20.11 -2.63 10.24
N ALA A 12 -19.92 -1.48 10.90
CA ALA A 12 -20.53 -1.17 12.19
C ALA A 12 -22.07 -1.29 12.20
N CYS A 13 -22.73 -1.08 11.05
CA CYS A 13 -24.18 -1.29 10.91
C CYS A 13 -24.60 -2.76 10.83
N GLY A 14 -23.64 -3.68 10.87
CA GLY A 14 -23.83 -5.13 10.80
C GLY A 14 -23.85 -5.72 9.38
N ASN A 15 -23.81 -4.89 8.34
CA ASN A 15 -23.75 -5.36 6.95
C ASN A 15 -22.37 -5.94 6.63
N ILE A 16 -22.33 -7.04 5.88
CA ILE A 16 -21.09 -7.59 5.31
C ILE A 16 -20.80 -6.85 4.00
N VAL A 17 -19.57 -6.39 3.85
CA VAL A 17 -19.07 -5.73 2.65
C VAL A 17 -17.95 -6.59 2.10
N ASP A 18 -18.14 -7.10 0.89
CA ASP A 18 -17.08 -7.77 0.12
C ASP A 18 -16.33 -6.73 -0.69
N LEU A 19 -15.01 -6.80 -0.67
CA LEU A 19 -14.14 -5.87 -1.37
C LEU A 19 -12.79 -6.49 -1.69
N ASP A 20 -12.11 -5.92 -2.68
CA ASP A 20 -10.74 -6.25 -3.01
C ASP A 20 -9.79 -5.22 -2.38
N LEU A 21 -8.80 -5.71 -1.62
CA LEU A 21 -7.72 -4.91 -1.07
C LEU A 21 -6.50 -5.01 -1.96
N PHE A 22 -5.89 -3.87 -2.26
CA PHE A 22 -4.63 -3.80 -2.98
C PHE A 22 -3.49 -4.22 -2.07
N GLU A 23 -2.73 -5.20 -2.53
CA GLU A 23 -1.43 -5.60 -1.98
C GLU A 23 -0.28 -4.91 -2.71
N SER A 24 -0.46 -4.61 -4.00
CA SER A 24 0.48 -3.82 -4.78
C SER A 24 -0.23 -2.99 -5.84
N VAL A 25 0.25 -1.76 -6.05
CA VAL A 25 -0.27 -0.77 -6.96
C VAL A 25 0.85 -0.29 -7.85
N ASN A 26 0.81 -0.65 -9.14
CA ASN A 26 1.77 -0.14 -10.11
C ASN A 26 1.16 1.02 -10.89
N VAL A 27 1.52 2.24 -10.51
CA VAL A 27 0.94 3.47 -11.10
C VAL A 27 1.48 3.78 -12.49
N THR A 28 2.66 3.26 -12.85
CA THR A 28 3.19 3.39 -14.22
C THR A 28 2.33 2.61 -15.21
N VAL A 29 1.85 1.43 -14.83
CA VAL A 29 0.96 0.62 -15.68
C VAL A 29 -0.49 1.10 -15.56
N HIS A 30 -0.91 1.51 -14.36
CA HIS A 30 -2.28 1.88 -14.03
C HIS A 30 -2.36 3.31 -13.45
N ALA A 31 -2.16 4.30 -14.32
CA ALA A 31 -2.12 5.71 -13.92
C ALA A 31 -3.45 6.18 -13.29
N GLU A 32 -4.57 5.53 -13.60
CA GLU A 32 -5.88 5.79 -13.00
C GLU A 32 -5.88 5.60 -11.47
N LEU A 33 -5.02 4.74 -10.94
CA LEU A 33 -4.93 4.45 -9.50
C LEU A 33 -4.24 5.58 -8.71
N ILE A 34 -3.53 6.50 -9.38
CA ILE A 34 -2.92 7.68 -8.73
C ILE A 34 -3.99 8.51 -8.03
N THR A 35 -5.17 8.66 -8.63
CA THR A 35 -6.29 9.40 -8.02
C THR A 35 -6.71 8.76 -6.70
N ARG A 36 -6.70 7.42 -6.62
CA ARG A 36 -7.03 6.68 -5.41
C ARG A 36 -5.95 6.80 -4.34
N ILE A 37 -4.68 6.82 -4.73
CA ILE A 37 -3.57 7.08 -3.82
C ILE A 37 -3.68 8.50 -3.24
N ASN A 38 -3.85 9.51 -4.09
CA ASN A 38 -3.95 10.92 -3.68
C ASN A 38 -5.16 11.20 -2.77
N THR A 39 -6.24 10.43 -2.94
CA THR A 39 -7.46 10.54 -2.11
C THR A 39 -7.44 9.60 -0.90
N ARG A 40 -6.33 8.89 -0.63
CA ARG A 40 -6.18 7.90 0.45
C ARG A 40 -7.26 6.79 0.40
N SER A 41 -7.73 6.45 -0.79
CA SER A 41 -8.86 5.53 -1.01
C SER A 41 -8.47 4.19 -1.63
N ILE A 42 -7.16 3.85 -1.66
CA ILE A 42 -6.70 2.61 -2.28
C ILE A 42 -7.32 1.38 -1.59
N ASN A 43 -7.27 1.36 -0.26
CA ASN A 43 -7.83 0.34 0.60
C ASN A 43 -8.87 1.03 1.48
N SER A 44 -10.03 1.28 0.89
CA SER A 44 -11.17 1.87 1.58
C SER A 44 -12.44 1.16 1.17
N TYR A 45 -13.48 1.26 1.99
CA TYR A 45 -14.78 0.71 1.67
C TYR A 45 -15.87 1.74 1.89
N LYS A 46 -16.97 1.58 1.13
CA LYS A 46 -18.23 2.27 1.34
C LYS A 46 -19.34 1.25 1.56
N CYS A 47 -20.01 1.31 2.70
CA CYS A 47 -21.13 0.43 2.99
C CYS A 47 -22.35 0.83 2.16
N GLY A 48 -22.81 -0.05 1.27
CA GLY A 48 -24.03 0.19 0.47
C GLY A 48 -25.32 0.29 1.29
N LYS A 49 -25.31 -0.13 2.57
CA LYS A 49 -26.49 -0.11 3.45
C LYS A 49 -26.63 1.19 4.25
N CYS A 50 -25.58 1.61 4.95
CA CYS A 50 -25.62 2.81 5.81
C CYS A 50 -24.84 4.01 5.25
N GLY A 51 -24.12 3.82 4.14
CA GLY A 51 -23.30 4.87 3.54
C GLY A 51 -21.99 5.17 4.27
N ALA A 52 -21.66 4.44 5.34
CA ALA A 52 -20.41 4.63 6.07
C ALA A 52 -19.21 4.36 5.15
N GLU A 53 -18.22 5.24 5.22
CA GLU A 53 -16.96 5.13 4.50
C GLU A 53 -15.82 5.01 5.52
N SER A 54 -14.84 4.15 5.24
CA SER A 54 -13.65 4.03 6.08
C SER A 54 -12.46 3.59 5.25
N GLU A 55 -11.31 4.19 5.56
CA GLU A 55 -10.01 3.63 5.20
C GLU A 55 -9.79 2.34 5.99
N LEU A 56 -9.11 1.38 5.37
CA LEU A 56 -8.68 0.14 5.99
C LEU A 56 -7.18 0.19 6.17
N ALA A 57 -6.75 0.01 7.40
CA ALA A 57 -5.34 -0.14 7.76
C ALA A 57 -4.82 -1.45 7.15
N TYR A 58 -4.35 -1.38 5.92
CA TYR A 58 -3.79 -2.50 5.16
C TYR A 58 -2.56 -2.02 4.40
N HIS A 59 -1.44 -2.71 4.62
CA HIS A 59 -0.19 -2.37 3.95
C HIS A 59 -0.27 -2.69 2.45
N PHE A 60 0.43 -1.91 1.63
CA PHE A 60 0.51 -2.18 0.20
C PHE A 60 1.82 -1.67 -0.40
N LEU A 61 2.20 -2.25 -1.53
CA LEU A 61 3.40 -1.88 -2.27
C LEU A 61 3.06 -0.91 -3.41
N TYR A 62 3.45 0.35 -3.26
CA TYR A 62 3.42 1.35 -4.33
C TYR A 62 4.60 1.14 -5.28
N VAL A 63 4.33 1.07 -6.58
CA VAL A 63 5.35 0.89 -7.62
C VAL A 63 5.21 1.97 -8.68
N ASP A 64 6.28 2.73 -8.89
CA ASP A 64 6.44 3.66 -10.00
C ASP A 64 7.75 3.35 -10.71
N MET A 65 7.63 2.67 -11.85
CA MET A 65 8.78 2.24 -12.63
C MET A 65 9.48 3.40 -13.36
N GLU A 66 8.78 4.50 -13.65
CA GLU A 66 9.38 5.67 -14.29
C GLU A 66 10.31 6.39 -13.31
N LYS A 67 9.89 6.50 -12.05
CA LYS A 67 10.69 7.07 -10.96
C LYS A 67 11.61 6.06 -10.27
N GLY A 68 11.50 4.77 -10.60
CA GLY A 68 12.30 3.70 -9.98
C GLY A 68 11.91 3.39 -8.52
N TYR A 69 10.67 3.69 -8.13
CA TYR A 69 10.17 3.51 -6.77
C TYR A 69 9.47 2.17 -6.55
N TRP A 70 9.84 1.56 -5.42
CA TRP A 70 9.16 0.43 -4.81
C TRP A 70 8.99 0.77 -3.33
N ILE A 71 7.83 1.30 -2.97
CA ILE A 71 7.58 1.85 -1.63
C ILE A 71 6.57 0.96 -0.93
N TRP A 72 6.99 0.30 0.15
CA TRP A 72 6.06 -0.36 1.05
C TRP A 72 5.42 0.67 1.98
N VAL A 73 4.10 0.76 1.89
CA VAL A 73 3.29 1.68 2.69
C VAL A 73 2.61 0.87 3.78
N PHE A 74 3.03 1.05 5.02
CA PHE A 74 2.42 0.43 6.19
C PHE A 74 1.37 1.35 6.81
N PRO A 75 0.33 0.82 7.47
CA PRO A 75 -0.57 1.62 8.27
C PRO A 75 0.19 2.39 9.35
N GLU A 76 -0.25 3.61 9.66
CA GLU A 76 0.39 4.46 10.68
C GLU A 76 0.42 3.78 12.06
N GLY A 77 -0.60 2.98 12.39
CA GLY A 77 -0.65 2.21 13.64
C GLY A 77 0.44 1.15 13.78
N GLU A 78 1.08 0.72 12.67
CA GLU A 78 2.18 -0.24 12.70
C GLU A 78 3.55 0.40 12.93
N ARG A 79 3.62 1.75 13.03
CA ARG A 79 4.88 2.48 13.27
C ARG A 79 5.59 2.03 14.54
N GLU A 80 4.87 1.62 15.58
CA GLU A 80 5.48 1.11 16.81
C GLU A 80 6.32 -0.16 16.57
N ASN A 81 5.98 -0.93 15.53
CA ASN A 81 6.69 -2.13 15.11
C ASN A 81 7.75 -1.85 14.03
N LYS A 82 8.05 -0.57 13.75
CA LYS A 82 8.94 -0.16 12.65
C LYS A 82 10.26 -0.92 12.63
N ALA A 83 10.96 -1.04 13.77
CA ALA A 83 12.25 -1.71 13.82
C ALA A 83 12.15 -3.20 13.43
N GLN A 84 11.09 -3.87 13.87
CA GLN A 84 10.85 -5.27 13.54
C GLN A 84 10.46 -5.45 12.06
N ILE A 85 9.63 -4.54 11.54
CA ILE A 85 9.26 -4.52 10.12
C ILE A 85 10.52 -4.30 9.28
N GLU A 86 11.32 -3.28 9.58
CA GLU A 86 12.58 -3.01 8.88
C GLU A 86 13.54 -4.20 8.94
N GLU A 87 13.67 -4.87 10.09
CA GLU A 87 14.51 -6.07 10.25
C GLU A 87 14.00 -7.23 9.38
N GLN A 88 12.70 -7.56 9.43
CA GLN A 88 12.10 -8.58 8.56
C GLN A 88 12.24 -8.24 7.08
N PHE A 89 12.17 -6.96 6.74
CA PHE A 89 12.39 -6.49 5.38
C PHE A 89 13.84 -6.62 4.96
N ILE A 90 14.82 -6.36 5.84
CA ILE A 90 16.24 -6.60 5.58
C ILE A 90 16.52 -8.09 5.40
N GLU A 91 15.95 -8.95 6.26
CA GLU A 91 16.11 -10.40 6.16
C GLU A 91 15.47 -10.97 4.89
N SER A 92 14.25 -10.51 4.53
CA SER A 92 13.63 -10.86 3.26
C SER A 92 14.28 -10.16 2.06
N ASN A 93 15.08 -9.10 2.26
CA ASN A 93 15.88 -8.48 1.21
C ASN A 93 17.03 -9.39 0.74
N GLU A 94 17.40 -10.44 1.47
CA GLU A 94 18.25 -11.51 0.91
C GLU A 94 17.55 -12.24 -0.25
N LEU A 95 16.21 -12.25 -0.32
CA LEU A 95 15.45 -12.71 -1.50
C LEU A 95 15.52 -11.70 -2.66
N SER A 96 15.73 -10.40 -2.38
CA SER A 96 15.95 -9.40 -3.44
C SER A 96 17.26 -9.64 -4.22
N LYS A 97 18.26 -10.31 -3.61
CA LYS A 97 19.48 -10.77 -4.32
C LYS A 97 19.16 -11.79 -5.42
N GLN A 98 17.98 -12.40 -5.41
CA GLN A 98 17.50 -13.31 -6.45
C GLN A 98 16.67 -12.62 -7.54
N LEU A 99 16.42 -11.31 -7.43
CA LEU A 99 15.70 -10.52 -8.43
C LEU A 99 16.64 -9.47 -9.04
N PRO A 100 17.44 -9.83 -10.06
CA PRO A 100 18.52 -9.00 -10.60
C PRO A 100 18.09 -7.64 -11.18
N LYS A 101 16.78 -7.35 -11.30
CA LYS A 101 16.25 -6.06 -11.76
C LYS A 101 15.94 -5.05 -10.64
N LEU A 102 15.91 -5.47 -9.38
CA LEU A 102 15.68 -4.56 -8.23
C LEU A 102 16.92 -3.75 -7.84
N HIS A 103 18.10 -4.11 -8.36
CA HIS A 103 19.39 -3.52 -8.00
C HIS A 103 19.57 -2.03 -8.37
N GLN A 104 18.60 -1.44 -9.09
CA GLN A 104 18.56 0.01 -9.43
C GLN A 104 17.39 0.74 -8.78
N SER A 105 16.48 0.05 -8.10
CA SER A 105 15.28 0.63 -7.52
C SER A 105 15.45 0.82 -6.02
N GLN A 106 15.12 2.01 -5.51
CA GLN A 106 15.12 2.27 -4.08
C GLN A 106 13.89 1.59 -3.48
N LEU A 107 14.11 0.53 -2.70
CA LEU A 107 13.09 -0.02 -1.82
C LEU A 107 12.98 0.90 -0.61
N ILE A 108 11.82 1.51 -0.42
CA ILE A 108 11.56 2.48 0.66
C ILE A 108 10.42 1.93 1.52
N ILE A 109 10.53 2.07 2.84
CA ILE A 109 9.47 1.73 3.78
C ILE A 109 8.96 3.04 4.38
N VAL A 110 7.63 3.23 4.35
CA VAL A 110 6.95 4.39 4.92
C VAL A 110 5.76 3.95 5.75
N PHE A 111 5.36 4.80 6.69
CA PHE A 111 4.20 4.60 7.54
C PHE A 111 3.17 5.70 7.28
N GLY A 112 2.00 5.29 6.80
CA GLY A 112 0.92 6.18 6.41
C GLY A 112 1.13 6.85 5.04
N TYR A 113 0.05 7.51 4.58
CA TYR A 113 0.06 8.26 3.32
C TYR A 113 0.86 9.56 3.40
N ASP A 114 0.99 10.16 4.58
CA ASP A 114 1.71 11.41 4.75
C ASP A 114 3.19 11.24 4.38
N GLU A 115 3.86 10.21 4.92
CA GLU A 115 5.24 9.89 4.54
C GLU A 115 5.36 9.48 3.06
N LEU A 116 4.40 8.72 2.52
CA LEU A 116 4.38 8.41 1.10
C LEU A 116 4.39 9.70 0.27
N PHE A 117 3.53 10.66 0.58
CA PHE A 117 3.46 11.92 -0.16
C PHE A 117 4.70 12.78 0.01
N GLU A 118 5.34 12.78 1.18
CA GLU A 118 6.63 13.43 1.39
C GLU A 118 7.71 12.85 0.46
N ILE A 119 7.79 11.52 0.31
CA ILE A 119 8.72 10.88 -0.63
C ILE A 119 8.41 11.28 -2.08
N LEU A 120 7.12 11.28 -2.45
CA LEU A 120 6.68 11.60 -3.82
C LEU A 120 6.83 13.07 -4.18
N ALA A 121 6.79 13.99 -3.21
CA ALA A 121 6.92 15.43 -3.43
C ALA A 121 8.38 15.89 -3.59
N ASN A 122 9.33 15.15 -2.99
CA ASN A 122 10.75 15.52 -2.98
C ASN A 122 11.54 15.07 -4.22
N ASN A 123 10.87 14.54 -5.27
CA ASN A 123 11.48 14.04 -6.52
C ASN A 123 10.57 14.15 -7.74
#